data_AF-A0A7Y7P7I9-F1
#
_entry.id   AF-A0A7Y7P7I9-F1
#
_cell.length_a   1.000
_cell.length_b   1.000
_cell.length_c   1.000
_cell.angle_alpha   90.00
_cell.angle_beta   90.00
_cell.angle_gamma   90.00
#
_symmetry.space_group_name_H-M   'P 1'
#
loop_
_entity.id
_entity.type
_entity.pdbx_description
1 polymer ?
#
loop_
_entity_poly.entity_id
_entity_poly.type
_entity_poly.pdbx_seq_one_letter_code
_entity_poly.pdbx_strand_id
1 'polypeptide(L)'
;MSRMIHLSRYLLFLITLLIYPLSSLKAQDTENLVIIDPGELYSDYSFSTLQKDSLIFKIGAVQFEKILLACHENQWPEGISNLDKRNNARSQFTQYNINLVATIDDKSIVEIKPEDNRNMPSNMQSNAPFYFVIGSAGLGYPFEMGNPANDEEYSALEDEFPQASIVDPGLLLINHEFTKDEIEDISDQLGADGFDFILENCREETLPIGINSLDKRLAASEDIKSYNAFLVAETGDISILEINPEDNIHMPESMQSENTFYLIIQSEGIEVME
;
A
#
# COMPACT_ATOMS: atom_id res chain seq x y z
N MET A 1 -29.80 -22.68 60.95
CA MET A 1 -29.52 -23.52 59.76
C MET A 1 -29.89 -22.88 58.41
N SER A 2 -30.30 -21.59 58.33
CA SER A 2 -30.76 -20.96 57.06
C SER A 2 -29.79 -19.93 56.46
N ARG A 3 -28.64 -19.65 57.08
CA ARG A 3 -27.66 -18.65 56.59
C ARG A 3 -26.52 -19.23 55.73
N MET A 4 -26.42 -20.55 55.61
CA MET A 4 -25.32 -21.21 54.89
C MET A 4 -25.58 -21.44 53.40
N ILE A 5 -26.82 -21.23 52.92
CA ILE A 5 -27.21 -21.54 51.53
C ILE A 5 -26.97 -20.32 50.61
N HIS A 6 -26.89 -19.10 51.14
CA HIS A 6 -26.68 -17.89 50.32
C HIS A 6 -25.21 -17.61 49.97
N LEU A 7 -24.24 -18.05 50.79
CA LEU A 7 -22.81 -17.87 50.45
C LEU A 7 -22.34 -18.78 49.29
N SER A 8 -22.96 -19.95 49.13
CA SER A 8 -22.58 -20.92 48.09
C SER A 8 -22.96 -20.48 46.67
N ARG A 9 -23.94 -19.58 46.52
CA ARG A 9 -24.39 -19.10 45.20
C ARG A 9 -23.54 -17.95 44.67
N TYR A 10 -23.00 -17.11 45.55
CA TYR A 10 -22.08 -16.04 45.16
C TYR A 10 -20.67 -16.55 44.86
N LEU A 11 -20.21 -17.60 45.54
CA LEU A 11 -18.90 -18.20 45.27
C LEU A 11 -18.86 -18.91 43.91
N LEU A 12 -19.97 -19.50 43.46
CA LEU A 12 -20.03 -20.13 42.13
C LEU A 12 -20.07 -19.11 40.98
N PHE A 13 -20.67 -17.93 41.21
CA PHE A 13 -20.71 -16.84 40.21
C PHE A 13 -19.36 -16.12 40.05
N LEU A 14 -18.52 -16.12 41.09
CA LEU A 14 -17.21 -15.49 41.06
C LEU A 14 -16.14 -16.38 40.41
N ILE A 15 -16.36 -17.69 40.39
CA ILE A 15 -15.45 -18.66 39.74
C ILE A 15 -15.77 -18.79 38.25
N THR A 16 -17.02 -18.64 37.79
CA THR A 16 -17.34 -18.66 36.36
C THR A 16 -16.87 -17.43 35.59
N LEU A 17 -16.59 -16.31 36.28
CA LEU A 17 -16.00 -15.12 35.65
C LEU A 17 -14.47 -15.19 35.49
N LEU A 18 -13.82 -16.20 36.10
CA LEU A 18 -12.38 -16.44 36.04
C LEU A 18 -11.98 -17.55 35.06
N ILE A 19 -12.96 -18.17 34.38
CA ILE A 19 -12.75 -19.22 33.37
C ILE A 19 -13.41 -18.81 32.05
N TYR A 20 -13.48 -17.50 31.76
CA TYR A 20 -13.41 -17.14 30.36
C TYR A 20 -12.00 -17.50 29.91
N PRO A 21 -11.82 -18.46 28.97
CA PRO A 21 -10.54 -18.57 28.31
C PRO A 21 -10.25 -17.17 27.80
N LEU A 22 -9.06 -16.67 28.15
CA LEU A 22 -8.40 -15.57 27.47
C LEU A 22 -8.21 -16.08 26.03
N SER A 23 -9.30 -16.12 25.28
CA SER A 23 -9.34 -16.56 23.91
C SER A 23 -8.56 -15.52 23.17
N SER A 24 -7.30 -15.84 22.93
CA SER A 24 -6.54 -15.45 21.77
C SER A 24 -6.81 -14.01 21.36
N LEU A 25 -5.98 -13.09 21.89
CA LEU A 25 -5.57 -11.96 21.06
C LEU A 25 -5.08 -12.60 19.77
N LYS A 26 -5.94 -12.63 18.74
CA LYS A 26 -5.55 -13.13 17.44
C LYS A 26 -4.28 -12.37 17.09
N ALA A 27 -3.21 -13.10 16.79
CA ALA A 27 -2.13 -12.54 16.02
C ALA A 27 -2.82 -11.93 14.79
N GLN A 28 -2.85 -10.60 14.77
CA GLN A 28 -3.23 -9.85 13.59
C GLN A 28 -2.29 -10.35 12.51
N ASP A 29 -2.83 -10.89 11.42
CA ASP A 29 -2.02 -11.30 10.27
C ASP A 29 -1.08 -10.14 9.96
N THR A 30 0.21 -10.39 10.15
CA THR A 30 1.24 -9.41 9.84
C THR A 30 1.31 -9.34 8.33
N GLU A 31 0.55 -8.42 7.75
CA GLU A 31 0.78 -7.96 6.39
C GLU A 31 2.28 -7.70 6.25
N ASN A 32 2.90 -8.37 5.28
CA ASN A 32 4.33 -8.27 5.04
C ASN A 32 4.59 -6.92 4.38
N LEU A 33 4.65 -5.87 5.18
CA LEU A 33 4.85 -4.49 4.72
C LEU A 33 6.33 -4.13 4.84
N VAL A 34 6.79 -3.26 3.95
CA VAL A 34 8.10 -2.61 3.99
C VAL A 34 7.95 -1.10 3.86
N ILE A 35 8.97 -0.37 4.30
CA ILE A 35 9.04 1.09 4.13
C ILE A 35 9.66 1.39 2.77
N ILE A 36 8.84 1.78 1.81
CA ILE A 36 9.26 2.13 0.43
C ILE A 36 9.69 3.59 0.30
N ASP A 37 9.07 4.49 1.07
CA ASP A 37 9.46 5.90 1.13
C ASP A 37 9.59 6.40 2.57
N PRO A 38 10.81 6.49 3.11
CA PRO A 38 11.03 7.05 4.45
C PRO A 38 10.86 8.59 4.51
N GLY A 39 10.62 9.25 3.38
CA GLY A 39 10.20 10.66 3.31
C GLY A 39 8.81 10.89 3.91
N GLU A 40 7.98 9.86 3.94
CA GLU A 40 6.64 9.87 4.56
C GLU A 40 6.68 9.66 6.08
N LEU A 41 7.87 9.61 6.70
CA LEU A 41 8.02 9.47 8.16
C LEU A 41 7.77 10.78 8.90
N TYR A 42 6.85 10.75 9.85
CA TYR A 42 6.54 11.89 10.71
C TYR A 42 7.36 11.82 12.01
N SER A 43 8.47 12.57 12.07
CA SER A 43 9.43 12.54 13.20
C SER A 43 8.93 13.18 14.50
N ASP A 44 7.95 14.07 14.44
CA ASP A 44 7.40 14.84 15.56
C ASP A 44 5.86 14.81 15.62
N TYR A 45 5.25 13.73 15.10
CA TYR A 45 3.80 13.62 14.96
C TYR A 45 3.05 13.79 16.28
N SER A 46 2.01 14.63 16.26
CA SER A 46 1.16 14.88 17.42
C SER A 46 -0.27 14.44 17.13
N PHE A 47 -0.75 13.44 17.87
CA PHE A 47 -2.12 12.95 17.74
C PHE A 47 -3.14 13.97 18.27
N SER A 48 -4.22 14.20 17.52
CA SER A 48 -5.38 14.97 18.00
C SER A 48 -6.16 14.20 19.07
N THR A 49 -6.97 14.86 19.89
CA THR A 49 -7.76 14.18 20.94
C THR A 49 -8.62 13.05 20.38
N LEU A 50 -9.29 13.26 19.24
CA LEU A 50 -10.11 12.24 18.59
C LEU A 50 -9.27 11.04 18.13
N GLN A 51 -8.07 11.30 17.61
CA GLN A 51 -7.15 10.24 17.19
C GLN A 51 -6.64 9.42 18.38
N LYS A 52 -6.32 10.08 19.50
CA LYS A 52 -5.92 9.41 20.75
C LYS A 52 -7.02 8.48 21.24
N ASP A 53 -8.25 8.97 21.35
CA ASP A 53 -9.39 8.17 21.84
C ASP A 53 -9.64 6.95 20.94
N SER A 54 -9.57 7.15 19.61
CA SER A 54 -9.70 6.06 18.63
C SER A 54 -8.59 5.01 18.76
N LEU A 55 -7.33 5.43 18.89
CA LEU A 55 -6.21 4.51 19.07
C LEU A 55 -6.29 3.78 20.41
N ILE A 56 -6.58 4.47 21.52
CA ILE A 56 -6.77 3.85 22.82
C ILE A 56 -7.88 2.79 22.77
N PHE A 57 -8.97 3.05 22.03
CA PHE A 57 -10.03 2.07 21.83
C PHE A 57 -9.56 0.85 21.01
N LYS A 58 -8.77 1.05 19.95
CA LYS A 58 -8.28 -0.02 19.06
C LYS A 58 -7.21 -0.90 19.72
N ILE A 59 -6.17 -0.29 20.28
CA ILE A 59 -4.94 -0.99 20.72
C ILE A 59 -4.76 -1.00 22.25
N GLY A 60 -5.61 -0.29 22.98
CA GLY A 60 -5.55 -0.18 24.43
C GLY A 60 -4.61 0.94 24.91
N ALA A 61 -4.96 1.53 26.06
CA ALA A 61 -4.23 2.66 26.64
C ALA A 61 -2.74 2.37 26.90
N VAL A 62 -2.42 1.17 27.37
CA VAL A 62 -1.03 0.80 27.69
C VAL A 62 -0.14 0.75 26.45
N GLN A 63 -0.67 0.22 25.33
CA GLN A 63 0.08 0.18 24.07
C GLN A 63 0.20 1.58 23.46
N PHE A 64 -0.87 2.37 23.54
CA PHE A 64 -0.88 3.75 23.07
C PHE A 64 0.17 4.64 23.78
N GLU A 65 0.29 4.52 25.11
CA GLU A 65 1.32 5.25 25.87
C GLU A 65 2.75 4.87 25.45
N LYS A 66 3.00 3.59 25.12
CA LYS A 66 4.32 3.17 24.59
C LYS A 66 4.62 3.82 23.25
N ILE A 67 3.63 3.88 22.36
CA ILE A 67 3.77 4.52 21.05
C ILE A 67 4.09 6.00 21.24
N LEU A 68 3.32 6.72 22.06
CA LEU A 68 3.57 8.14 22.35
C LEU A 68 4.99 8.41 22.86
N LEU A 69 5.52 7.51 23.68
CA LEU A 69 6.87 7.67 24.21
C LEU A 69 7.94 7.40 23.17
N ALA A 70 7.73 6.48 22.22
CA ALA A 70 8.78 5.93 21.36
C ALA A 70 8.56 6.15 19.84
N CYS A 71 7.59 6.98 19.44
CA CYS A 71 7.34 7.32 18.03
C CYS A 71 8.09 8.57 17.51
N HIS A 72 8.93 9.18 18.34
CA HIS A 72 9.63 10.43 18.02
C HIS A 72 11.10 10.21 17.69
N GLU A 73 11.67 11.06 16.83
CA GLU A 73 13.05 10.89 16.34
C GLU A 73 14.13 10.93 17.44
N ASN A 74 13.83 11.53 18.59
CA ASN A 74 14.72 11.52 19.75
C ASN A 74 14.79 10.16 20.47
N GLN A 75 13.86 9.24 20.19
CA GLN A 75 13.89 7.85 20.65
C GLN A 75 14.37 6.88 19.57
N TRP A 76 14.55 7.35 18.33
CA TRP A 76 15.02 6.51 17.25
C TRP A 76 16.53 6.24 17.35
N PRO A 77 17.02 5.14 16.76
CA PRO A 77 18.44 4.83 16.64
C PRO A 77 19.27 6.00 16.09
N GLU A 78 20.52 6.09 16.52
CA GLU A 78 21.42 7.19 16.17
C GLU A 78 21.49 7.42 14.65
N GLY A 79 21.48 6.37 13.84
CA GLY A 79 21.61 6.38 12.39
C GLY A 79 20.40 6.93 11.65
N ILE A 80 19.27 7.19 12.33
CA ILE A 80 18.04 7.73 11.73
C ILE A 80 17.39 8.82 12.60
N SER A 81 18.08 9.31 13.63
CA SER A 81 17.54 10.24 14.62
C SER A 81 17.35 11.69 14.15
N ASN A 82 17.64 11.99 12.87
CA ASN A 82 17.36 13.28 12.24
C ASN A 82 17.24 13.13 10.72
N LEU A 83 16.76 14.18 10.05
CA LEU A 83 16.50 14.19 8.61
C LEU A 83 17.72 13.81 7.76
N ASP A 84 18.87 14.43 7.99
CA ASP A 84 20.09 14.15 7.20
C ASP A 84 20.49 12.67 7.30
N LYS A 85 20.42 12.12 8.51
CA LYS A 85 20.74 10.72 8.77
C LYS A 85 19.74 9.77 8.10
N ARG A 86 18.43 10.09 8.13
CA ARG A 86 17.41 9.33 7.39
C ARG A 86 17.64 9.35 5.89
N ASN A 87 17.97 10.51 5.33
CA ASN A 87 18.27 10.65 3.90
C ASN A 87 19.48 9.79 3.50
N ASN A 88 20.53 9.77 4.32
CA ASN A 88 21.71 8.94 4.07
C ASN A 88 21.43 7.43 4.21
N ALA A 89 20.42 7.05 5.00
CA ALA A 89 20.01 5.67 5.23
C ALA A 89 18.78 5.26 4.39
N ARG A 90 18.36 6.07 3.41
CA ARG A 90 17.08 5.90 2.69
C ARG A 90 16.91 4.50 2.09
N SER A 91 17.96 3.97 1.44
CA SER A 91 17.93 2.63 0.84
C SER A 91 17.93 1.47 1.85
N GLN A 92 18.15 1.74 3.13
CA GLN A 92 18.19 0.72 4.20
C GLN A 92 16.83 0.57 4.90
N PHE A 93 15.89 1.48 4.68
CA PHE A 93 14.56 1.42 5.33
C PHE A 93 13.72 0.23 4.88
N THR A 94 13.87 -0.22 3.63
CA THR A 94 13.20 -1.41 3.10
C THR A 94 13.66 -2.71 3.77
N GLN A 95 14.76 -2.69 4.52
CA GLN A 95 15.31 -3.85 5.21
C GLN A 95 14.77 -4.03 6.65
N TYR A 96 13.99 -3.06 7.15
CA TYR A 96 13.31 -3.19 8.43
C TYR A 96 12.18 -4.20 8.32
N ASN A 97 12.17 -5.16 9.23
CA ASN A 97 11.00 -5.98 9.53
C ASN A 97 10.06 -5.16 10.42
N ILE A 98 8.92 -4.75 9.87
CA ILE A 98 7.94 -3.90 10.54
C ILE A 98 6.66 -4.68 10.87
N ASN A 99 6.00 -4.29 11.95
CA ASN A 99 4.68 -4.82 12.30
C ASN A 99 3.66 -3.68 12.28
N LEU A 100 2.59 -3.80 11.49
CA LEU A 100 1.51 -2.82 11.49
C LEU A 100 0.73 -2.90 12.81
N VAL A 101 0.69 -1.79 13.55
CA VAL A 101 0.00 -1.70 14.84
C VAL A 101 -1.41 -1.16 14.69
N ALA A 102 -1.57 -0.07 13.93
CA ALA A 102 -2.85 0.56 13.67
C ALA A 102 -2.77 1.54 12.50
N THR A 103 -3.90 1.72 11.81
CA THR A 103 -4.10 2.78 10.81
C THR A 103 -5.05 3.84 11.35
N ILE A 104 -4.73 5.10 11.08
CA ILE A 104 -5.51 6.26 11.42
C ILE A 104 -5.47 7.30 10.31
N ASP A 105 -6.64 7.63 9.77
CA ASP A 105 -6.77 8.47 8.58
C ASP A 105 -5.90 7.91 7.43
N ASP A 106 -4.98 8.71 6.89
CA ASP A 106 -4.01 8.40 5.84
C ASP A 106 -2.64 7.96 6.38
N LYS A 107 -2.56 7.53 7.65
CA LYS A 107 -1.30 7.21 8.34
C LYS A 107 -1.35 5.85 9.02
N SER A 108 -0.20 5.22 9.04
CA SER A 108 0.04 3.94 9.68
C SER A 108 1.02 4.11 10.84
N ILE A 109 0.77 3.37 11.91
CA ILE A 109 1.69 3.22 13.04
C ILE A 109 2.32 1.84 12.91
N VAL A 110 3.64 1.81 12.75
CA VAL A 110 4.40 0.56 12.61
C VAL A 110 5.37 0.39 13.78
N GLU A 111 5.52 -0.84 14.25
CA GLU A 111 6.43 -1.24 15.33
C GLU A 111 7.66 -1.95 14.76
N ILE A 112 8.83 -1.53 15.24
CA ILE A 112 10.12 -2.12 14.90
C ILE A 112 10.64 -2.82 16.14
N LYS A 113 10.64 -4.15 16.12
CA LYS A 113 11.11 -4.97 17.23
C LYS A 113 12.61 -5.28 17.09
N PRO A 114 13.42 -5.10 18.15
CA PRO A 114 14.85 -5.41 18.13
C PRO A 114 15.17 -6.85 17.73
N GLU A 115 14.35 -7.80 18.18
CA GLU A 115 14.52 -9.23 17.90
C GLU A 115 14.41 -9.56 16.41
N ASP A 116 13.54 -8.85 15.69
CA ASP A 116 13.28 -9.07 14.27
C ASP A 116 14.26 -8.29 13.37
N ASN A 117 14.96 -7.29 13.92
CA ASN A 117 15.75 -6.32 13.15
C ASN A 117 17.26 -6.37 13.45
N ARG A 118 17.77 -7.55 13.86
CA ARG A 118 19.20 -7.75 14.15
C ARG A 118 20.10 -7.68 12.92
N ASN A 119 19.52 -7.79 11.73
CA ASN A 119 20.17 -7.63 10.42
C ASN A 119 20.51 -6.18 10.08
N MET A 120 19.85 -5.20 10.71
CA MET A 120 20.06 -3.78 10.40
C MET A 120 21.48 -3.31 10.78
N PRO A 121 22.02 -2.24 10.16
CA PRO A 121 23.27 -1.63 10.61
C PRO A 121 23.24 -1.24 12.09
N SER A 122 24.36 -1.37 12.82
CA SER A 122 24.37 -1.17 14.27
C SER A 122 23.88 0.21 14.74
N ASN A 123 24.06 1.26 13.93
CA ASN A 123 23.54 2.60 14.20
C ASN A 123 22.03 2.74 13.95
N MET A 124 21.41 1.81 13.23
CA MET A 124 19.97 1.73 12.94
C MET A 124 19.23 0.70 13.83
N GLN A 125 19.96 0.00 14.69
CA GLN A 125 19.39 -0.92 15.68
C GLN A 125 19.00 -0.18 16.97
N SER A 126 17.96 -0.68 17.64
CA SER A 126 17.60 -0.27 19.00
C SER A 126 17.61 -1.47 19.93
N ASN A 127 17.90 -1.26 21.21
CA ASN A 127 17.77 -2.29 22.25
C ASN A 127 16.34 -2.44 22.77
N ALA A 128 15.44 -1.53 22.38
CA ALA A 128 14.02 -1.54 22.74
C ALA A 128 13.17 -1.28 21.50
N PRO A 129 11.91 -1.78 21.46
CA PRO A 129 11.00 -1.46 20.37
C PRO A 129 10.82 0.06 20.23
N PHE A 130 10.73 0.50 18.98
CA PHE A 130 10.40 1.88 18.64
C PHE A 130 9.35 1.89 17.53
N TYR A 131 8.74 3.04 17.31
CA TYR A 131 7.60 3.18 16.42
C TYR A 131 7.85 4.25 15.37
N PHE A 132 7.26 4.06 14.19
CA PHE A 132 7.10 5.12 13.20
C PHE A 132 5.62 5.45 13.05
N VAL A 133 5.35 6.75 12.84
CA VAL A 133 4.14 7.19 12.17
C VAL A 133 4.54 7.50 10.74
N ILE A 134 3.91 6.85 9.78
CA ILE A 134 4.23 6.96 8.35
C ILE A 134 2.96 7.18 7.55
N GLY A 135 3.02 8.01 6.50
CA GLY A 135 1.92 8.13 5.54
C GLY A 135 1.70 6.81 4.82
N SER A 136 0.46 6.50 4.41
CA SER A 136 0.15 5.24 3.73
C SER A 136 1.01 5.03 2.46
N ALA A 137 1.31 6.09 1.71
CA ALA A 137 2.19 6.07 0.54
C ALA A 137 3.66 5.71 0.85
N GLY A 138 4.08 5.75 2.12
CA GLY A 138 5.42 5.36 2.55
C GLY A 138 5.58 3.86 2.80
N LEU A 139 4.48 3.11 2.78
CA LEU A 139 4.45 1.67 2.95
C LEU A 139 4.11 0.98 1.63
N GLY A 140 4.67 -0.20 1.44
CA GLY A 140 4.30 -1.08 0.34
C GLY A 140 4.60 -2.53 0.70
N TYR A 141 4.32 -3.43 -0.22
CA TYR A 141 4.76 -4.82 -0.09
C TYR A 141 6.21 -4.94 -0.53
N PRO A 142 7.00 -5.86 0.06
CA PRO A 142 8.31 -6.15 -0.45
C PRO A 142 8.11 -6.57 -1.90
N PHE A 143 8.62 -5.76 -2.83
CA PHE A 143 8.81 -6.19 -4.20
C PHE A 143 9.62 -7.49 -4.10
N GLU A 144 9.00 -8.63 -4.42
CA GLU A 144 9.76 -9.85 -4.59
C GLU A 144 10.65 -9.62 -5.82
N MET A 145 11.83 -9.02 -5.60
CA MET A 145 12.95 -9.22 -6.51
C MET A 145 13.17 -10.73 -6.49
N GLY A 146 12.63 -11.41 -7.49
CA GLY A 146 12.53 -12.85 -7.60
C GLY A 146 13.77 -13.51 -7.00
N ASN A 147 13.55 -14.28 -5.94
CA ASN A 147 14.55 -15.19 -5.42
C ASN A 147 14.65 -16.33 -6.45
N PRO A 148 15.71 -16.44 -7.27
CA PRO A 148 15.79 -17.44 -8.35
C PRO A 148 15.97 -18.88 -7.82
N ALA A 149 15.78 -19.09 -6.52
CA ALA A 149 15.96 -20.36 -5.83
C ALA A 149 14.64 -20.95 -5.29
N ASN A 150 13.49 -20.27 -5.49
CA ASN A 150 12.17 -20.77 -5.11
C ASN A 150 11.17 -20.77 -6.29
N ASP A 151 11.66 -20.89 -7.53
CA ASP A 151 10.89 -20.94 -8.78
C ASP A 151 10.11 -22.27 -8.98
N GLU A 152 9.53 -22.85 -7.92
CA GLU A 152 8.70 -24.05 -8.06
C GLU A 152 7.26 -23.89 -7.55
N GLU A 153 6.82 -22.73 -7.05
CA GLU A 153 5.42 -22.60 -6.59
C GLU A 153 4.80 -21.19 -6.70
N TYR A 154 5.17 -20.41 -7.72
CA TYR A 154 4.38 -19.25 -8.20
C TYR A 154 4.29 -19.25 -9.74
N SER A 155 4.12 -20.44 -10.32
CA SER A 155 3.82 -20.63 -11.76
C SER A 155 2.32 -20.47 -12.08
N ALA A 156 1.54 -19.86 -11.19
CA ALA A 156 0.10 -19.69 -11.34
C ALA A 156 -0.19 -18.20 -11.43
N LEU A 157 -0.57 -17.76 -12.64
CA LEU A 157 -1.03 -16.41 -13.00
C LEU A 157 0.10 -15.42 -13.39
N GLU A 158 1.03 -15.82 -14.26
CA GLU A 158 1.35 -14.93 -15.39
C GLU A 158 0.11 -14.95 -16.29
N ASP A 159 -0.97 -14.30 -15.85
CA ASP A 159 -2.10 -14.06 -16.74
C ASP A 159 -1.57 -13.06 -17.77
N GLU A 160 -1.15 -13.58 -18.93
CA GLU A 160 -0.85 -12.75 -20.09
C GLU A 160 -2.11 -11.94 -20.39
N PHE A 161 -2.10 -10.67 -20.00
CA PHE A 161 -3.16 -9.73 -20.33
C PHE A 161 -3.30 -9.71 -21.86
N PRO A 162 -4.53 -9.82 -22.40
CA PRO A 162 -4.71 -9.84 -23.83
C PRO A 162 -4.26 -8.50 -24.41
N GLN A 163 -3.52 -8.56 -25.53
CA GLN A 163 -3.08 -7.35 -26.21
C GLN A 163 -4.29 -6.62 -26.80
N ALA A 164 -4.32 -5.30 -26.70
CA ALA A 164 -5.40 -4.47 -27.23
C ALA A 164 -4.85 -3.41 -28.18
N SER A 165 -5.57 -3.17 -29.27
CA SER A 165 -5.30 -2.08 -30.20
C SER A 165 -6.23 -0.90 -29.91
N ILE A 166 -5.69 0.31 -29.81
CA ILE A 166 -6.50 1.52 -29.67
C ILE A 166 -7.03 1.90 -31.06
N VAL A 167 -8.35 1.83 -31.25
CA VAL A 167 -9.00 2.15 -32.55
C VAL A 167 -9.54 3.57 -32.59
N ASP A 168 -9.99 4.12 -31.45
CA ASP A 168 -10.43 5.51 -31.34
C ASP A 168 -9.83 6.22 -30.11
N PRO A 169 -8.67 6.88 -30.27
CA PRO A 169 -8.04 7.69 -29.22
C PRO A 169 -8.91 8.85 -28.72
N GLY A 170 -9.96 9.25 -29.44
CA GLY A 170 -10.88 10.28 -29.02
C GLY A 170 -11.73 9.89 -27.81
N LEU A 171 -11.79 8.60 -27.50
CA LEU A 171 -12.55 8.04 -26.38
C LEU A 171 -11.71 7.85 -25.10
N LEU A 172 -10.47 8.34 -25.08
CA LEU A 172 -9.63 8.35 -23.89
C LEU A 172 -10.24 9.25 -22.80
N LEU A 173 -10.43 8.67 -21.61
CA LEU A 173 -11.02 9.31 -20.44
C LEU A 173 -9.89 9.78 -19.51
N ILE A 174 -9.59 11.08 -19.55
CA ILE A 174 -8.60 11.66 -18.62
C ILE A 174 -9.28 12.15 -17.36
N ASN A 175 -8.64 11.89 -16.22
CA ASN A 175 -9.17 12.21 -14.90
C ASN A 175 -10.57 11.60 -14.70
N HIS A 176 -10.78 10.38 -15.22
CA HIS A 176 -12.00 9.63 -14.99
C HIS A 176 -12.23 9.49 -13.48
N GLU A 177 -13.37 9.96 -13.01
CA GLU A 177 -13.76 9.81 -11.61
C GLU A 177 -14.43 8.45 -11.46
N PHE A 178 -13.66 7.45 -11.01
CA PHE A 178 -14.18 6.11 -10.82
C PHE A 178 -15.36 6.09 -9.84
N THR A 179 -16.43 5.42 -10.22
CA THR A 179 -17.56 5.16 -9.32
C THR A 179 -17.18 4.10 -8.30
N LYS A 180 -17.93 4.02 -7.19
CA LYS A 180 -17.68 2.99 -6.18
C LYS A 180 -17.75 1.56 -6.75
N ASP A 181 -18.70 1.33 -7.65
CA ASP A 181 -18.92 0.01 -8.24
C ASP A 181 -17.75 -0.35 -9.19
N GLU A 182 -17.25 0.61 -9.97
CA GLU A 182 -16.05 0.43 -10.81
C GLU A 182 -14.81 0.11 -9.96
N ILE A 183 -14.62 0.81 -8.84
CA ILE A 183 -13.50 0.56 -7.92
C ILE A 183 -13.54 -0.89 -7.40
N GLU A 184 -14.72 -1.36 -7.01
CA GLU A 184 -14.92 -2.73 -6.51
C GLU A 184 -14.61 -3.75 -7.62
N ASP A 185 -15.16 -3.57 -8.82
CA ASP A 185 -14.95 -4.46 -9.97
C ASP A 185 -13.47 -4.54 -10.40
N ILE A 186 -12.76 -3.42 -10.43
CA ILE A 186 -11.35 -3.38 -10.82
C ILE A 186 -10.48 -3.99 -9.71
N SER A 187 -10.78 -3.69 -8.45
CA SER A 187 -10.05 -4.26 -7.30
C SER A 187 -10.22 -5.77 -7.22
N ASP A 188 -11.38 -6.31 -7.62
CA ASP A 188 -11.61 -7.76 -7.69
C ASP A 188 -10.80 -8.43 -8.81
N GLN A 189 -10.50 -7.72 -9.91
CA GLN A 189 -9.69 -8.21 -11.03
C GLN A 189 -8.20 -8.13 -10.77
N LEU A 190 -7.73 -7.01 -10.20
CA LEU A 190 -6.30 -6.68 -10.09
C LEU A 190 -5.75 -6.74 -8.65
N GLY A 191 -6.64 -6.90 -7.67
CA GLY A 191 -6.30 -6.65 -6.26
C GLY A 191 -6.32 -5.15 -5.91
N ALA A 192 -6.40 -4.86 -4.61
CA ALA A 192 -6.45 -3.49 -4.11
C ALA A 192 -5.19 -2.68 -4.51
N ASP A 193 -4.01 -3.30 -4.44
CA ASP A 193 -2.74 -2.65 -4.77
C ASP A 193 -2.64 -2.32 -6.27
N GLY A 194 -3.20 -3.19 -7.13
CA GLY A 194 -3.23 -2.95 -8.58
C GLY A 194 -4.08 -1.75 -8.95
N PHE A 195 -5.22 -1.55 -8.27
CA PHE A 195 -6.06 -0.37 -8.48
C PHE A 195 -5.39 0.93 -8.02
N ASP A 196 -4.74 0.93 -6.85
CA ASP A 196 -4.00 2.09 -6.37
C ASP A 196 -2.87 2.47 -7.35
N PHE A 197 -2.16 1.49 -7.90
CA PHE A 197 -1.12 1.71 -8.90
C PHE A 197 -1.66 2.35 -10.20
N ILE A 198 -2.86 1.95 -10.65
CA ILE A 198 -3.55 2.58 -11.78
C ILE A 198 -3.85 4.05 -11.46
N LEU A 199 -4.40 4.35 -10.29
CA LEU A 199 -4.75 5.72 -9.89
C LEU A 199 -3.56 6.67 -9.83
N GLU A 200 -2.38 6.14 -9.51
CA GLU A 200 -1.13 6.90 -9.50
C GLU A 200 -0.61 7.17 -10.92
N ASN A 201 -0.82 6.24 -11.86
CA ASN A 201 -0.17 6.26 -13.18
C ASN A 201 -1.11 6.50 -14.37
N CYS A 202 -2.40 6.80 -14.15
CA CYS A 202 -3.37 7.14 -15.19
C CYS A 202 -3.68 8.66 -15.30
N ARG A 203 -2.91 9.51 -14.62
CA ARG A 203 -3.19 10.95 -14.49
C ARG A 203 -2.49 11.79 -15.54
N GLU A 204 -3.04 12.96 -15.83
CA GLU A 204 -2.46 13.89 -16.81
C GLU A 204 -0.98 14.20 -16.49
N GLU A 205 -0.64 14.41 -15.23
CA GLU A 205 0.73 14.66 -14.77
C GLU A 205 1.71 13.48 -14.95
N THR A 206 1.22 12.24 -15.04
CA THR A 206 2.06 11.03 -15.18
C THR A 206 2.15 10.53 -16.61
N LEU A 207 1.27 10.98 -17.50
CA LEU A 207 1.31 10.63 -18.92
C LEU A 207 2.52 11.27 -19.64
N PRO A 208 3.02 10.63 -20.72
CA PRO A 208 4.04 11.22 -21.58
C PRO A 208 3.69 12.63 -22.07
N ILE A 209 4.70 13.50 -22.16
CA ILE A 209 4.52 14.92 -22.51
C ILE A 209 3.82 15.15 -23.86
N GLY A 210 3.77 14.16 -24.75
CA GLY A 210 3.13 14.19 -26.06
C GLY A 210 1.64 13.83 -26.04
N ILE A 211 1.12 13.30 -24.93
CA ILE A 211 -0.29 12.91 -24.78
C ILE A 211 -0.92 13.37 -23.46
N ASN A 212 -0.16 14.07 -22.63
CA ASN A 212 -0.61 14.59 -21.34
C ASN A 212 -1.53 15.82 -21.42
N SER A 213 -2.24 16.06 -22.51
CA SER A 213 -3.33 17.03 -22.55
C SER A 213 -4.25 16.72 -23.73
N LEU A 214 -5.49 17.21 -23.69
CA LEU A 214 -6.48 16.96 -24.74
C LEU A 214 -5.96 17.39 -26.13
N ASP A 215 -5.46 18.61 -26.25
CA ASP A 215 -4.94 19.16 -27.51
C ASP A 215 -3.80 18.31 -28.08
N LYS A 216 -2.92 17.82 -27.21
CA LYS A 216 -1.79 16.98 -27.61
C LYS A 216 -2.23 15.59 -28.06
N ARG A 217 -3.21 14.97 -27.40
CA ARG A 217 -3.78 13.69 -27.85
C ARG A 217 -4.49 13.80 -29.19
N LEU A 218 -5.26 14.88 -29.38
CA LEU A 218 -5.90 15.15 -30.67
C LEU A 218 -4.86 15.34 -31.78
N ALA A 219 -3.73 15.98 -31.48
CA ALA A 219 -2.63 16.13 -32.43
C ALA A 219 -1.86 14.82 -32.70
N ALA A 220 -1.76 13.95 -31.70
CA ALA A 220 -1.04 12.67 -31.74
C ALA A 220 -1.97 11.46 -31.97
N SER A 221 -3.19 11.66 -32.47
CA SER A 221 -4.21 10.60 -32.51
C SER A 221 -3.75 9.38 -33.31
N GLU A 222 -3.09 9.58 -34.46
CA GLU A 222 -2.60 8.46 -35.26
C GLU A 222 -1.40 7.75 -34.60
N ASP A 223 -0.55 8.49 -33.89
CA ASP A 223 0.58 7.90 -33.18
C ASP A 223 0.11 7.07 -31.97
N ILE A 224 -0.95 7.50 -31.26
CA ILE A 224 -1.52 6.77 -30.11
C ILE A 224 -1.97 5.37 -30.51
N LYS A 225 -2.51 5.18 -31.72
CA LYS A 225 -2.93 3.86 -32.22
C LYS A 225 -1.76 2.87 -32.38
N SER A 226 -0.52 3.35 -32.34
CA SER A 226 0.70 2.55 -32.51
C SER A 226 1.29 2.06 -31.18
N TYR A 227 0.68 2.39 -30.03
CA TYR A 227 1.10 1.81 -28.75
C TYR A 227 0.84 0.30 -28.74
N ASN A 228 1.80 -0.46 -28.22
CA ASN A 228 1.59 -1.82 -27.74
C ASN A 228 0.94 -1.72 -26.36
N ALA A 229 -0.35 -2.03 -26.30
CA ALA A 229 -1.17 -1.92 -25.10
C ALA A 229 -1.73 -3.28 -24.69
N PHE A 230 -1.91 -3.48 -23.38
CA PHE A 230 -2.47 -4.70 -22.81
C PHE A 230 -3.70 -4.37 -21.98
N LEU A 231 -4.78 -5.12 -22.16
CA LEU A 231 -6.03 -4.92 -21.43
C LEU A 231 -5.93 -5.56 -20.04
N VAL A 232 -5.85 -4.73 -19.00
CA VAL A 232 -5.65 -5.21 -17.62
C VAL A 232 -6.94 -5.32 -16.82
N ALA A 233 -7.95 -4.49 -17.10
CA ALA A 233 -9.24 -4.57 -16.44
C ALA A 233 -10.36 -3.98 -17.30
N GLU A 234 -11.58 -4.46 -17.07
CA GLU A 234 -12.81 -3.92 -17.67
C GLU A 234 -13.89 -3.77 -16.61
N THR A 235 -14.63 -2.66 -16.66
CA THR A 235 -15.83 -2.46 -15.83
C THR A 235 -16.79 -1.55 -16.56
N GLY A 236 -18.07 -1.94 -16.62
CA GLY A 236 -19.09 -1.17 -17.32
C GLY A 236 -18.77 -0.95 -18.80
N ASP A 237 -18.59 0.32 -19.18
CA ASP A 237 -18.26 0.78 -20.53
C ASP A 237 -16.82 1.29 -20.67
N ILE A 238 -15.96 1.01 -19.70
CA ILE A 238 -14.54 1.39 -19.71
C ILE A 238 -13.61 0.18 -19.69
N SER A 239 -12.48 0.36 -20.35
CA SER A 239 -11.37 -0.58 -20.40
C SER A 239 -10.10 0.15 -19.95
N ILE A 240 -9.26 -0.55 -19.19
CA ILE A 240 -7.99 -0.03 -18.67
C ILE A 240 -6.86 -0.72 -19.40
N LEU A 241 -6.02 0.08 -20.06
CA LEU A 241 -4.88 -0.39 -20.83
C LEU A 241 -3.58 -0.09 -20.10
N GLU A 242 -2.72 -1.09 -19.98
CA GLU A 242 -1.34 -0.93 -19.55
C GLU A 242 -0.43 -0.66 -20.75
N ILE A 243 0.46 0.33 -20.61
CA ILE A 243 1.48 0.67 -21.59
C ILE A 243 2.87 0.49 -20.96
N ASN A 244 3.54 -0.60 -21.28
CA ASN A 244 4.90 -0.88 -20.81
C ASN A 244 5.93 -0.11 -21.67
N PRO A 245 6.85 0.67 -21.07
CA PRO A 245 7.93 1.37 -21.79
C PRO A 245 8.79 0.47 -22.67
N GLU A 246 9.08 -0.75 -22.21
CA GLU A 246 9.99 -1.68 -22.90
C GLU A 246 9.40 -2.14 -24.25
N ASP A 247 8.08 -2.29 -24.32
CA ASP A 247 7.35 -2.66 -25.54
C ASP A 247 7.09 -1.46 -26.46
N ASN A 248 7.35 -0.23 -25.98
CA ASN A 248 6.95 1.01 -26.65
C ASN A 248 8.13 1.94 -26.99
N ILE A 249 9.35 1.39 -27.08
CA ILE A 249 10.56 2.13 -27.49
C ILE A 249 10.51 2.68 -28.92
N HIS A 250 9.59 2.19 -29.76
CA HIS A 250 9.38 2.65 -31.13
C HIS A 250 8.58 3.95 -31.22
N MET A 251 7.89 4.33 -30.14
CA MET A 251 7.08 5.55 -30.10
C MET A 251 7.96 6.81 -30.20
N PRO A 252 7.43 7.95 -30.66
CA PRO A 252 8.16 9.22 -30.64
C PRO A 252 8.66 9.56 -29.22
N GLU A 253 9.83 10.21 -29.09
CA GLU A 253 10.44 10.53 -27.78
C GLU A 253 9.47 11.26 -26.82
N SER A 254 8.62 12.15 -27.35
CA SER A 254 7.61 12.84 -26.54
C SER A 254 6.49 11.94 -26.00
N MET A 255 6.30 10.75 -26.58
CA MET A 255 5.28 9.76 -26.25
C MET A 255 5.84 8.57 -25.47
N GLN A 256 7.16 8.51 -25.27
CA GLN A 256 7.78 7.50 -24.41
C GLN A 256 7.65 7.92 -22.94
N SER A 257 7.57 6.93 -22.06
CA SER A 257 7.62 7.10 -20.60
C SER A 257 8.80 6.31 -20.05
N GLU A 258 9.38 6.76 -18.93
CA GLU A 258 10.37 5.97 -18.18
C GLU A 258 9.70 4.87 -17.34
N ASN A 259 8.41 5.03 -17.02
CA ASN A 259 7.64 4.11 -16.19
C ASN A 259 6.37 3.64 -16.92
N THR A 260 5.86 2.46 -16.55
CA THR A 260 4.53 2.00 -16.96
C THR A 260 3.46 3.03 -16.63
N PHE A 261 2.54 3.24 -17.56
CA PHE A 261 1.40 4.11 -17.36
C PHE A 261 0.12 3.46 -17.90
N TYR A 262 -1.02 3.98 -17.44
CA TYR A 262 -2.32 3.41 -17.78
C TYR A 262 -3.16 4.40 -18.57
N LEU A 263 -3.90 3.89 -19.55
CA LEU A 263 -4.89 4.62 -20.30
C LEU A 263 -6.28 4.07 -19.97
N ILE A 264 -7.18 4.97 -19.56
CA ILE A 264 -8.60 4.65 -19.40
C ILE A 264 -9.29 5.08 -20.68
N ILE A 265 -10.03 4.16 -21.30
CA ILE A 265 -10.70 4.38 -22.58
C ILE A 265 -12.09 3.74 -22.53
N GLN A 266 -13.07 4.32 -23.21
CA GLN A 266 -14.33 3.61 -23.40
C GLN A 266 -14.09 2.31 -24.17
N SER A 267 -14.74 1.22 -23.78
CA SER A 267 -14.49 -0.11 -24.34
C SER A 267 -14.70 -0.19 -25.85
N GLU A 268 -15.56 0.67 -26.42
CA GLU A 268 -15.74 0.76 -27.87
C GLU A 268 -14.56 1.42 -28.62
N GLY A 269 -13.62 2.02 -27.89
CA GLY A 269 -12.40 2.63 -28.41
C GLY A 269 -11.23 1.68 -28.58
N ILE A 270 -11.39 0.39 -28.25
CA ILE A 270 -10.34 -0.63 -28.38
C ILE A 270 -10.82 -1.85 -29.17
N GLU A 271 -9.85 -2.61 -29.69
CA GLU A 271 -10.05 -3.95 -30.24
C GLU A 271 -9.09 -4.92 -29.54
N VAL A 272 -9.65 -5.88 -28.79
CA VAL A 272 -8.86 -6.91 -28.11
C VAL A 272 -8.43 -7.97 -29.12
N MET A 273 -7.14 -8.29 -29.14
CA MET A 273 -6.57 -9.28 -30.04
C MET A 273 -6.62 -10.66 -29.38
N GLU A 274 -7.26 -11.62 -30.07
CA GLU A 274 -7.33 -13.03 -29.68
C GLU A 274 -6.02 -13.80 -29.91
#